data_AF-A0A453MIB7-F1
#
_entry.id   AF-A0A453MIB7-F1
#
_cell.length_a   1.000
_cell.length_b   1.000
_cell.length_c   1.000
_cell.angle_alpha   90.00
_cell.angle_beta   90.00
_cell.angle_gamma   90.00
#
_symmetry.space_group_name_H-M   'P 1'
#
loop_
_entity.id
_entity.type
_entity.pdbx_description
1 polymer ?
#
loop_
_entity_poly.entity_id
_entity_poly.type
_entity_poly.pdbx_seq_one_letter_code
_entity_poly.pdbx_strand_id
1 'polypeptide(L)'
;MHHRRRGPSSHRRSTAHIDACVQEENDFMLRRFLRARDHNISKASAMFLKYLAWKRAAKPRGSITEADVRGELVQDKLYVQGFDKTGRPMIYLFGNRHFAAKRDLEEFKRYVVYILDNTCTKYVKLNAQVILLVNS
;
A
#
# COMPACT_ATOMS: atom_id res chain seq x y z
N MET A 1 -58.41 21.88 -9.33
CA MET A 1 -57.15 22.65 -9.25
C MET A 1 -55.98 21.68 -9.09
N HIS A 2 -54.95 21.87 -9.90
CA HIS A 2 -53.86 20.92 -10.19
C HIS A 2 -52.95 20.52 -9.02
N HIS A 3 -52.53 19.25 -9.05
CA HIS A 3 -51.41 18.66 -8.32
C HIS A 3 -50.08 19.43 -8.48
N ARG A 4 -49.29 19.51 -7.39
CA ARG A 4 -47.82 19.53 -7.49
C ARG A 4 -47.21 18.59 -6.45
N ARG A 5 -46.91 17.36 -6.89
CA ARG A 5 -45.98 16.46 -6.19
C ARG A 5 -44.56 17.03 -6.37
N ARG A 6 -43.89 17.42 -5.28
CA ARG A 6 -42.45 17.74 -5.32
C ARG A 6 -41.69 16.42 -5.50
N GLY A 7 -41.11 16.21 -6.68
CA GLY A 7 -40.21 15.10 -6.94
C GLY A 7 -38.88 15.27 -6.19
N PRO A 8 -38.17 14.19 -5.85
CA PRO A 8 -36.87 14.29 -5.22
C PRO A 8 -35.84 14.87 -6.19
N SER A 9 -35.10 15.86 -5.71
CA SER A 9 -34.00 16.55 -6.38
C SER A 9 -32.88 15.57 -6.81
N SER A 10 -32.55 15.60 -8.09
CA SER A 10 -31.66 14.65 -8.78
C SER A 10 -30.16 14.84 -8.56
N HIS A 11 -29.72 15.33 -7.40
CA HIS A 11 -28.30 15.66 -7.17
C HIS A 11 -27.48 14.56 -6.45
N ARG A 12 -28.00 13.34 -6.32
CA ARG A 12 -27.36 12.26 -5.55
C ARG A 12 -26.97 11.06 -6.40
N ARG A 13 -26.26 11.27 -7.51
CA ARG A 13 -25.87 10.16 -8.41
C ARG A 13 -24.37 10.04 -8.71
N SER A 14 -23.50 10.86 -8.12
CA SER A 14 -22.04 10.78 -8.35
C SER A 14 -21.19 10.39 -7.14
N THR A 15 -21.75 10.25 -5.94
CA THR A 15 -20.96 9.87 -4.75
C THR A 15 -20.86 8.35 -4.53
N ALA A 16 -21.87 7.58 -4.97
CA ALA A 16 -21.96 6.15 -4.67
C ALA A 16 -20.82 5.29 -5.27
N HIS A 17 -20.22 5.72 -6.39
CA HIS A 17 -19.10 5.00 -7.01
C HIS A 17 -17.77 5.26 -6.29
N ILE A 18 -17.62 6.41 -5.62
CA ILE A 18 -16.45 6.70 -4.78
C ILE A 18 -16.55 5.90 -3.47
N ASP A 19 -17.76 5.72 -2.95
CA ASP A 19 -17.99 5.06 -1.65
C ASP A 19 -17.60 3.57 -1.66
N ALA A 20 -17.87 2.80 -2.72
CA ALA A 20 -17.57 1.36 -2.74
C ALA A 20 -16.06 1.03 -2.78
N CYS A 21 -15.23 1.90 -3.40
CA CYS A 21 -13.79 1.72 -3.44
C CYS A 21 -13.09 2.13 -2.13
N VAL A 22 -13.72 3.04 -1.37
CA VAL A 22 -13.15 3.60 -0.14
C VAL A 22 -13.43 2.72 1.08
N GLN A 23 -14.41 1.82 1.02
CA GLN A 23 -14.85 1.00 2.16
C GLN A 23 -13.87 -0.12 2.59
N GLU A 24 -12.92 -0.52 1.75
CA GLU A 24 -11.88 -1.50 2.14
C GLU A 24 -10.66 -0.86 2.83
N GLU A 25 -10.63 0.45 2.91
CA GLU A 25 -9.45 1.22 3.25
C GLU A 25 -9.58 1.77 4.67
N ASN A 26 -9.08 0.98 5.62
CA ASN A 26 -9.11 1.22 7.08
C ASN A 26 -8.60 2.64 7.45
N ASP A 27 -9.19 3.29 8.45
CA ASP A 27 -8.81 4.63 8.97
C ASP A 27 -7.29 4.82 9.17
N PHE A 28 -6.58 3.73 9.51
CA PHE A 28 -5.13 3.74 9.62
C PHE A 28 -4.42 4.07 8.30
N MET A 29 -4.91 3.54 7.19
CA MET A 29 -4.36 3.81 5.86
C MET A 29 -4.60 5.29 5.49
N LEU A 30 -5.82 5.80 5.64
CA LEU A 30 -6.13 7.21 5.37
C LEU A 30 -5.23 8.18 6.19
N ARG A 31 -5.02 7.87 7.47
CA ARG A 31 -4.11 8.64 8.34
C ARG A 31 -2.67 8.69 7.83
N ARG A 32 -2.19 7.67 7.11
CA ARG A 32 -0.83 7.69 6.51
C ARG A 32 -0.70 8.75 5.43
N PHE A 33 -1.70 8.88 4.55
CA PHE A 33 -1.70 9.89 3.48
C PHE A 33 -1.81 11.31 4.03
N LEU A 34 -2.63 11.51 5.07
CA LEU A 34 -2.74 12.79 5.76
C LEU A 34 -1.42 13.18 6.43
N ARG A 35 -0.80 12.29 7.20
CA ARG A 35 0.50 12.54 7.85
C ARG A 35 1.61 12.83 6.83
N ALA A 36 1.66 12.12 5.71
CA ALA A 36 2.67 12.32 4.66
C ALA A 36 2.54 13.66 3.90
N ARG A 37 1.44 14.40 4.11
CA ARG A 37 1.14 15.67 3.44
C ARG A 37 0.73 16.76 4.43
N ASP A 38 1.22 16.68 5.67
CA ASP A 38 1.01 17.69 6.72
C ASP A 38 -0.48 18.01 6.96
N HIS A 39 -1.33 16.99 6.90
CA HIS A 39 -2.80 17.09 7.01
C HIS A 39 -3.45 17.98 5.94
N ASN A 40 -2.74 18.30 4.85
CA ASN A 40 -3.33 18.98 3.70
C ASN A 40 -4.25 18.02 2.93
N ILE A 41 -5.56 18.21 3.08
CA ILE A 41 -6.61 17.34 2.52
C ILE A 41 -6.47 17.21 1.00
N SER A 42 -6.25 18.30 0.27
CA SER A 42 -6.15 18.29 -1.19
C SER A 42 -4.92 17.51 -1.68
N LYS A 43 -3.75 17.70 -1.05
CA LYS A 43 -2.53 16.96 -1.40
C LYS A 43 -2.63 15.48 -1.00
N ALA A 44 -3.21 15.18 0.17
CA ALA A 44 -3.40 13.82 0.65
C ALA A 44 -4.37 13.03 -0.23
N SER A 45 -5.53 13.61 -0.57
CA SER A 45 -6.51 12.98 -1.47
C SER A 45 -5.94 12.73 -2.87
N ALA A 46 -5.22 13.70 -3.45
CA ALA A 46 -4.55 13.50 -4.73
C ALA A 46 -3.52 12.36 -4.69
N MET A 47 -2.74 12.27 -3.62
CA MET A 47 -1.78 11.17 -3.41
C MET A 47 -2.49 9.82 -3.21
N PHE A 48 -3.60 9.81 -2.48
CA PHE A 48 -4.40 8.62 -2.25
C PHE A 48 -5.01 8.07 -3.55
N LEU A 49 -5.57 8.93 -4.40
CA LEU A 49 -6.09 8.52 -5.72
C LEU A 49 -4.99 7.93 -6.62
N LYS A 50 -3.79 8.52 -6.62
CA LYS A 50 -2.62 7.96 -7.32
C LYS A 50 -2.23 6.59 -6.77
N TYR A 51 -2.25 6.44 -5.44
CA TYR A 51 -2.00 5.15 -4.79
C TYR A 51 -3.04 4.10 -5.19
N LEU A 52 -4.34 4.42 -5.21
CA LEU A 52 -5.38 3.47 -5.62
C LEU A 52 -5.22 3.01 -7.07
N ALA A 53 -4.86 3.92 -7.97
CA ALA A 53 -4.54 3.57 -9.36
C ALA A 53 -3.32 2.63 -9.44
N TRP A 54 -2.25 2.96 -8.71
CA TRP A 54 -1.06 2.11 -8.62
C TRP A 54 -1.36 0.74 -8.00
N LYS A 55 -2.16 0.68 -6.92
CA LYS A 55 -2.51 -0.56 -6.21
C LYS A 55 -3.19 -1.56 -7.15
N ARG A 56 -4.14 -1.08 -7.96
CA ARG A 56 -4.83 -1.93 -8.96
C ARG A 56 -3.87 -2.44 -10.04
N ALA A 57 -2.96 -1.59 -10.51
CA ALA A 57 -1.98 -1.99 -11.52
C ALA A 57 -0.91 -2.95 -10.97
N ALA A 58 -0.44 -2.71 -9.75
CA ALA A 58 0.60 -3.51 -9.10
C ALA A 58 0.08 -4.85 -8.56
N LYS A 59 -1.20 -4.91 -8.18
CA LYS A 59 -1.85 -6.08 -7.58
C LYS A 59 -3.17 -6.40 -8.29
N PRO A 60 -3.15 -6.83 -9.56
CA PRO A 60 -4.36 -7.06 -10.34
C PRO A 60 -5.26 -8.16 -9.75
N ARG A 61 -4.68 -9.10 -8.99
CA ARG A 61 -5.40 -10.16 -8.26
C ARG A 61 -5.65 -9.81 -6.78
N GLY A 62 -5.47 -8.55 -6.38
CA GLY A 62 -5.63 -8.08 -5.00
C GLY A 62 -4.41 -8.29 -4.11
N SER A 63 -3.64 -9.36 -4.31
CA SER A 63 -2.41 -9.65 -3.58
C SER A 63 -1.29 -10.18 -4.49
N ILE A 64 -0.07 -10.14 -3.98
CA ILE A 64 1.10 -10.81 -4.57
C ILE A 64 1.37 -12.05 -3.74
N THR A 65 1.57 -13.19 -4.39
CA THR A 65 1.81 -14.48 -3.73
C THR A 65 3.30 -14.82 -3.75
N GLU A 66 3.72 -15.79 -2.92
CA GLU A 66 5.10 -16.31 -2.97
C GLU A 66 5.49 -16.84 -4.34
N ALA A 67 4.53 -17.43 -5.07
CA ALA A 67 4.76 -17.94 -6.42
C ALA A 67 5.13 -16.82 -7.42
N ASP A 68 4.60 -15.61 -7.23
CA ASP A 68 4.82 -14.46 -8.11
C ASP A 68 6.21 -13.83 -7.99
N VAL A 69 6.94 -14.20 -6.93
CA VAL A 69 8.21 -13.59 -6.52
C VAL A 69 9.27 -14.62 -6.13
N ARG A 70 9.05 -15.91 -6.46
CA ARG A 70 9.87 -17.03 -5.99
C ARG A 70 11.35 -16.90 -6.40
N GLY A 71 11.63 -16.37 -7.58
CA GLY A 71 12.99 -16.15 -8.08
C GLY A 71 13.76 -15.12 -7.25
N GLU A 72 13.10 -14.06 -6.79
CA GLU A 72 13.68 -13.07 -5.87
C GLU A 72 13.68 -13.55 -4.41
N LEU A 73 12.64 -14.30 -4.00
CA LEU A 73 12.49 -14.82 -2.64
C LEU A 73 13.60 -15.81 -2.26
N VAL A 74 13.97 -16.71 -3.18
CA VAL A 74 15.05 -17.71 -2.95
C VAL A 74 16.43 -17.08 -2.78
N GLN A 75 16.63 -15.85 -3.25
CA GLN A 75 17.91 -15.15 -3.12
C GLN A 75 18.14 -14.58 -1.71
N ASP A 76 17.10 -14.60 -0.86
CA ASP A 76 17.19 -14.34 0.58
C ASP A 76 17.94 -13.04 0.93
N LYS A 77 17.62 -11.97 0.19
CA LYS A 77 18.28 -10.65 0.30
C LYS A 77 17.61 -9.76 1.33
N LEU A 78 16.38 -10.05 1.73
CA LEU A 78 15.54 -9.23 2.60
C LEU A 78 15.03 -10.06 3.77
N TYR A 79 15.31 -9.61 4.99
CA TYR A 79 14.81 -10.25 6.20
C TYR A 79 14.03 -9.24 7.02
N VAL A 80 12.92 -9.69 7.60
CA VAL A 80 12.20 -8.93 8.62
C VAL A 80 12.59 -9.53 9.96
N GLN A 81 13.40 -8.81 10.74
CA GLN A 81 13.88 -9.32 12.03
C GLN A 81 13.99 -8.19 13.04
N GLY A 82 13.62 -8.47 14.29
CA GLY A 82 13.78 -7.54 15.39
C GLY A 82 12.90 -6.28 15.28
N PHE A 83 13.12 -5.40 16.26
CA PHE A 83 12.42 -4.14 16.38
C PHE A 83 13.40 -3.06 16.81
N ASP A 84 13.13 -1.82 16.39
CA ASP A 84 13.88 -0.67 16.90
C ASP A 84 13.50 -0.35 18.36
N LYS A 85 14.15 0.66 18.95
CA LYS A 85 13.90 1.12 20.33
C LYS A 85 12.46 1.57 20.58
N THR A 86 11.69 1.83 19.52
CA THR A 86 10.29 2.28 19.58
C THR A 86 9.31 1.18 19.14
N GLY A 87 9.79 -0.07 19.00
CA GLY A 87 8.97 -1.22 18.66
C GLY A 87 8.63 -1.33 17.17
N ARG A 88 9.33 -0.63 16.27
CA ARG A 88 9.05 -0.69 14.82
C ARG A 88 9.76 -1.88 14.19
N PRO A 89 9.08 -2.68 13.35
CA PRO A 89 9.72 -3.80 12.67
C PRO A 89 10.83 -3.31 11.74
N MET A 90 11.95 -4.02 11.76
CA MET A 90 13.13 -3.71 10.95
C MET A 90 13.27 -4.68 9.79
N ILE A 91 13.58 -4.13 8.61
CA ILE A 91 13.89 -4.91 7.41
C ILE A 91 15.37 -4.73 7.07
N TYR A 92 16.08 -5.84 6.95
CA TYR A 92 17.48 -5.90 6.56
C TYR A 92 17.60 -6.27 5.10
N LEU A 93 18.28 -5.44 4.31
CA LEU A 93 18.63 -5.69 2.92
C LEU A 93 20.13 -5.99 2.82
N PHE A 94 20.46 -7.16 2.29
CA PHE A 94 21.83 -7.59 2.03
C PHE A 94 22.21 -7.22 0.58
N GLY A 95 22.93 -6.11 0.43
CA GLY A 95 23.31 -5.54 -0.86
C GLY A 95 24.23 -6.46 -1.67
N ASN A 96 25.11 -7.20 -1.00
CA ASN A 96 26.00 -8.19 -1.63
C ASN A 96 25.27 -9.38 -2.28
N ARG A 97 24.00 -9.63 -1.90
CA ARG A 97 23.14 -10.61 -2.55
C ARG A 97 22.31 -9.98 -3.67
N HIS A 98 22.36 -8.67 -3.87
CA HIS A 98 21.61 -7.95 -4.90
C HIS A 98 22.37 -7.92 -6.25
N PHE A 99 22.08 -8.87 -7.12
CA PHE A 99 22.64 -8.95 -8.46
C PHE A 99 21.80 -8.19 -9.50
N ALA A 100 22.00 -6.89 -9.61
CA ALA A 100 21.20 -6.01 -10.50
C ALA A 100 21.28 -6.39 -11.99
N ALA A 101 22.40 -6.96 -12.45
CA ALA A 101 22.64 -7.25 -13.86
C ALA A 101 21.88 -8.47 -14.42
N LYS A 102 21.34 -9.35 -13.55
CA LYS A 102 20.71 -10.61 -13.97
C LYS A 102 19.25 -10.77 -13.53
N ARG A 103 18.62 -9.70 -13.02
CA ARG A 103 17.28 -9.78 -12.42
C ARG A 103 16.16 -9.49 -13.42
N ASP A 104 15.01 -10.12 -13.19
CA ASP A 104 13.74 -9.60 -13.69
C ASP A 104 13.33 -8.39 -12.84
N LEU A 105 13.35 -7.20 -13.46
CA LEU A 105 12.97 -5.95 -12.80
C LEU A 105 11.52 -5.96 -12.32
N GLU A 106 10.62 -6.59 -13.07
CA GLU A 106 9.19 -6.65 -12.72
C GLU A 106 8.94 -7.63 -11.59
N GLU A 107 9.63 -8.77 -11.57
CA GLU A 107 9.61 -9.68 -10.42
C GLU A 107 10.14 -9.00 -9.16
N PHE A 108 11.25 -8.26 -9.25
CA PHE A 108 11.80 -7.53 -8.11
C PHE A 108 10.85 -6.46 -7.58
N LYS A 109 10.17 -5.71 -8.45
CA LYS A 109 9.15 -4.74 -8.00
C LYS A 109 8.03 -5.46 -7.24
N ARG A 110 7.55 -6.59 -7.75
CA ARG A 110 6.56 -7.42 -7.05
C ARG A 110 7.09 -7.94 -5.71
N TYR A 111 8.35 -8.37 -5.66
CA TYR A 111 9.00 -8.85 -4.46
C TYR A 111 9.08 -7.78 -3.36
N VAL A 112 9.45 -6.55 -3.71
CA VAL A 112 9.47 -5.43 -2.75
C VAL A 112 8.06 -5.17 -2.20
N VAL A 113 7.03 -5.16 -3.06
CA VAL A 113 5.64 -4.99 -2.62
C VAL A 113 5.19 -6.15 -1.72
N TYR A 114 5.53 -7.39 -2.08
CA TYR A 114 5.25 -8.60 -1.30
C TYR A 114 5.82 -8.52 0.12
N ILE A 115 7.10 -8.18 0.27
CA ILE A 115 7.77 -8.06 1.57
C ILE A 115 7.13 -6.95 2.42
N LEU A 116 6.82 -5.80 1.82
CA LEU A 116 6.18 -4.69 2.51
C LEU A 116 4.76 -5.03 2.97
N ASP A 117 3.94 -5.62 2.10
CA ASP A 117 2.56 -6.04 2.43
C ASP A 117 2.57 -7.09 3.55
N ASN A 118 3.45 -8.09 3.47
CA ASN A 118 3.59 -9.10 4.52
C ASN A 118 4.04 -8.51 5.85
N THR A 119 4.99 -7.58 5.82
CA THR A 119 5.46 -6.89 7.04
C THR A 119 4.32 -6.07 7.64
N CYS A 120 3.63 -5.26 6.84
CA CYS A 120 2.48 -4.49 7.28
C CYS A 120 1.37 -5.37 7.86
N THR A 121 1.08 -6.52 7.26
CA THR A 121 0.05 -7.48 7.71
C THR A 121 0.45 -8.18 9.02
N LYS A 122 1.73 -8.51 9.20
CA LYS A 122 2.22 -9.12 10.45
C LYS A 122 2.22 -8.13 11.62
N TYR A 123 2.44 -6.84 11.36
CA TYR A 123 2.61 -5.82 12.40
C TYR A 123 1.51 -4.74 12.41
N VAL A 124 0.28 -5.09 11.96
CA VAL A 124 -0.91 -4.23 11.79
C VAL A 124 -1.24 -3.32 12.99
N LYS A 125 -0.88 -3.71 14.21
CA LYS A 125 -1.23 -2.97 15.44
C LYS A 125 -0.34 -1.76 15.73
N LEU A 126 0.80 -1.63 15.06
CA LEU A 126 1.70 -0.52 15.29
C LEU A 126 1.46 0.50 14.19
N ASN A 127 1.67 1.78 14.47
CA ASN A 127 1.77 2.83 13.46
C ASN A 127 3.00 2.54 12.57
N ALA A 128 2.96 1.45 11.80
CA ALA A 128 4.11 0.72 11.31
C ALA A 128 4.82 1.57 10.27
N GLN A 129 5.86 2.24 10.74
CA GLN A 129 6.97 2.71 9.94
C GLN A 129 7.94 1.54 9.86
N VAL A 130 8.35 1.20 8.64
CA VAL A 130 9.31 0.14 8.37
C VAL A 130 10.64 0.82 8.14
N ILE A 131 11.67 0.39 8.87
CA ILE A 131 13.04 0.88 8.66
C ILE A 131 13.76 -0.14 7.78
N LEU A 132 14.34 0.34 6.67
CA LEU A 132 15.18 -0.46 5.79
C LEU A 132 16.65 -0.19 6.14
N LEU A 133 17.34 -1.22 6.63
CA LEU A 133 18.80 -1.18 6.83
C LEU A 133 19.48 -1.89 5.67
N VAL A 134 20.43 -1.22 5.03
CA VAL A 134 21.21 -1.78 3.92
C VAL A 134 22.61 -2.11 4.43
N ASN A 135 22.98 -3.38 4.37
CA ASN A 135 24.35 -3.85 4.61
C ASN A 135 25.05 -4.06 3.27
N SER A 136 26.17 -3.38 3.06
CA SER A 136 27.06 -3.51 1.90
C SER A 136 28.11 -4.60 2.13
#